data_AF-D8S356-F1
#
_entry.id   AF-D8S356-F1
#
_cell.length_a   1.000
_cell.length_b   1.000
_cell.length_c   1.000
_cell.angle_alpha   90.00
_cell.angle_beta   90.00
_cell.angle_gamma   90.00
#
_symmetry.space_group_name_H-M   'P 1'
#
loop_
_entity.id
_entity.type
_entity.pdbx_description
1 polymer ?
#
loop_
_entity_poly.entity_id
_entity_poly.type
_entity_poly.pdbx_seq_one_letter_code
_entity_poly.pdbx_strand_id
1 'polypeptide(L)'
;MAVSDGSKLRSAELMDQMAKHLETGAGEELKKKIGLVYQINVSPKKIGIDEESYVVDLKNAKVSKGPCEEKPDATFSFVDGDFMAVAMGKMNPQMAFIRGKMKIKGSMSAAQKFTPEIFPKPSKL
;
A
#
# COMPACT_ATOMS: atom_id res chain seq x y z
N MET A 1 -9.58 16.21 1.04
CA MET A 1 -9.36 15.83 -0.38
C MET A 1 -9.20 14.33 -0.41
N ALA A 2 -9.83 13.64 -1.37
CA ALA A 2 -9.68 12.19 -1.51
C ALA A 2 -8.26 11.86 -1.98
N VAL A 3 -7.69 10.76 -1.48
CA VAL A 3 -6.42 10.19 -1.97
C VAL A 3 -6.58 9.73 -3.43
N SER A 4 -7.79 9.36 -3.83
CA SER A 4 -8.10 8.89 -5.19
C SER A 4 -8.21 9.97 -6.27
N ASP A 5 -8.13 11.26 -5.94
CA ASP A 5 -8.54 12.33 -6.86
C ASP A 5 -7.88 12.23 -8.26
N GLY A 6 -8.72 12.16 -9.30
CA GLY A 6 -8.34 12.02 -10.71
C GLY A 6 -7.83 10.64 -11.17
N SER A 7 -7.76 9.62 -10.31
CA SER A 7 -7.26 8.28 -10.66
C SER A 7 -8.30 7.41 -11.37
N LYS A 8 -7.83 6.50 -12.23
CA LYS A 8 -8.64 5.41 -12.83
C LYS A 8 -8.29 4.03 -12.27
N LEU A 9 -7.36 3.96 -11.30
CA LEU A 9 -6.87 2.71 -10.73
C LEU A 9 -7.81 2.25 -9.62
N ARG A 10 -8.03 0.93 -9.52
CA ARG A 10 -8.84 0.36 -8.43
C ARG A 10 -8.14 0.55 -7.08
N SER A 11 -6.81 0.57 -7.07
CA SER A 11 -5.99 0.86 -5.91
C SER A 11 -6.29 2.22 -5.28
N ALA A 12 -6.72 3.21 -6.06
CA ALA A 12 -6.96 4.55 -5.58
C ALA A 12 -8.13 4.61 -4.58
N GLU A 13 -9.22 3.91 -4.87
CA GLU A 13 -10.36 3.76 -3.95
C GLU A 13 -9.95 3.00 -2.68
N LEU A 14 -9.10 1.98 -2.81
CA LEU A 14 -8.56 1.27 -1.66
C LEU A 14 -7.72 2.19 -0.75
N MET A 15 -6.96 3.13 -1.32
CA MET A 15 -6.20 4.09 -0.51
C MET A 15 -7.10 5.05 0.26
N ASP A 16 -8.25 5.45 -0.31
CA ASP A 16 -9.27 6.23 0.43
C ASP A 16 -9.87 5.43 1.58
N GLN A 17 -10.21 4.16 1.34
CA GLN A 17 -10.72 3.27 2.38
C GLN A 17 -9.66 3.06 3.46
N MET A 18 -8.40 2.97 3.07
CA MET A 18 -7.28 2.82 3.99
C MET A 18 -7.09 4.06 4.85
N ALA A 19 -7.18 5.26 4.28
CA ALA A 19 -7.14 6.52 5.05
C ALA A 19 -8.19 6.51 6.17
N LYS A 20 -9.44 6.17 5.84
CA LYS A 20 -10.53 6.04 6.82
C LYS A 20 -10.29 4.91 7.82
N HIS A 21 -9.72 3.80 7.39
CA HIS A 21 -9.41 2.66 8.27
C HIS A 21 -8.39 3.03 9.34
N LEU A 22 -7.36 3.80 8.98
CA LEU A 22 -6.32 4.27 9.90
C LEU A 22 -6.83 5.29 10.92
N GLU A 23 -7.92 6.01 10.64
CA GLU A 23 -8.59 6.90 11.61
C GLU A 23 -9.36 6.13 12.69
N THR A 24 -9.60 4.83 12.50
CA THR A 24 -10.27 3.98 13.50
C THR A 24 -9.28 3.36 14.50
N GLY A 25 -9.79 2.65 15.51
CA GLY A 25 -8.95 1.89 16.45
C GLY A 25 -7.99 0.89 15.79
N ALA A 26 -8.28 0.45 14.57
CA ALA A 26 -7.37 -0.41 13.80
C ALA A 26 -6.05 0.30 13.43
N GLY A 27 -6.06 1.62 13.20
CA GLY A 27 -4.85 2.40 12.93
C GLY A 27 -3.88 2.39 14.11
N GLU A 28 -4.39 2.49 15.34
CA GLU A 28 -3.58 2.39 16.56
C GLU A 28 -2.95 1.00 16.74
N GLU A 29 -3.66 -0.06 16.36
CA GLU A 29 -3.10 -1.43 16.36
C GLU A 29 -1.98 -1.57 15.32
N LEU A 30 -2.18 -1.05 14.11
CA LEU A 30 -1.19 -1.07 13.03
C LEU A 30 0.04 -0.24 13.39
N LYS A 31 -0.14 0.90 14.06
CA LYS A 31 0.94 1.73 14.58
C LYS A 31 1.82 0.98 15.58
N LYS A 32 1.21 0.24 16.52
CA LYS A 32 1.94 -0.56 17.52
C LYS A 32 2.64 -1.78 16.92
N LYS A 33 2.00 -2.47 15.98
CA LYS A 33 2.55 -3.69 15.36
C LYS A 33 3.64 -3.40 14.33
N ILE A 34 3.41 -2.38 13.50
CA ILE A 34 4.23 -2.11 12.32
C ILE A 34 5.01 -0.82 12.53
N GLY A 35 4.32 0.33 12.64
CA GLY A 35 4.95 1.63 12.90
C GLY A 35 6.01 2.01 11.85
N LEU A 36 5.71 1.78 10.57
CA LEU A 36 6.61 2.06 9.44
C LEU A 36 5.92 2.98 8.41
N VAL A 37 6.73 3.64 7.59
CA VAL A 37 6.28 4.45 6.45
C VAL A 37 6.58 3.68 5.18
N TYR A 38 5.55 3.41 4.39
CA TYR A 38 5.67 2.72 3.11
C TYR A 38 5.33 3.64 1.96
N GLN A 39 6.11 3.55 0.88
CA GLN A 39 5.70 4.11 -0.40
C GLN A 39 5.18 2.99 -1.30
N ILE A 40 4.00 3.20 -1.89
CA ILE A 40 3.35 2.26 -2.80
C ILE A 40 3.22 2.93 -4.16
N ASN A 41 3.92 2.39 -5.15
CA ASN A 41 3.81 2.80 -6.54
C ASN A 41 2.94 1.80 -7.29
N VAL A 42 1.88 2.28 -7.92
CA VAL A 42 0.94 1.44 -8.67
C VAL A 42 0.90 1.89 -10.12
N SER A 43 1.26 0.98 -11.02
CA SER A 43 1.13 1.17 -12.46
C SER A 43 -0.18 0.58 -12.99
N PRO A 44 -0.80 1.16 -14.03
CA PRO A 44 -1.99 0.59 -14.66
C PRO A 44 -1.73 -0.76 -15.35
N LYS A 45 -0.57 -0.94 -15.98
CA LYS A 45 -0.28 -2.13 -16.82
C LYS A 45 1.13 -2.71 -16.65
N LYS A 46 2.15 -1.89 -16.42
CA LYS A 46 3.54 -2.32 -16.34
C LYS A 46 4.26 -1.52 -15.27
N ILE A 47 4.85 -2.22 -14.29
CA ILE A 47 5.61 -1.62 -13.18
C ILE A 47 6.64 -0.62 -13.71
N GLY A 48 6.62 0.60 -13.18
CA GLY A 48 7.53 1.69 -13.56
C GLY A 48 7.03 2.58 -14.71
N ILE A 49 5.83 2.36 -15.24
CA ILE A 49 5.21 3.19 -16.28
C ILE A 49 3.90 3.77 -15.74
N ASP A 50 3.71 5.08 -15.91
CA ASP A 50 2.53 5.85 -15.48
C ASP A 50 2.12 5.54 -14.04
N GLU A 51 3.09 5.54 -13.13
CA GLU A 51 2.91 5.17 -11.73
C GLU A 51 2.15 6.26 -10.96
N GLU A 52 1.11 5.86 -10.24
CA GLU A 52 0.59 6.63 -9.13
C GLU A 52 1.32 6.23 -7.85
N SER A 53 1.82 7.22 -7.11
CA SER A 53 2.51 7.01 -5.84
C SER A 53 1.58 7.35 -4.68
N TYR A 54 1.65 6.55 -3.62
CA TYR A 54 0.95 6.77 -2.37
C TYR A 54 1.89 6.53 -1.21
N VAL A 55 1.76 7.35 -0.17
CA VAL A 55 2.47 7.18 1.10
C VAL A 55 1.48 6.62 2.11
N VAL A 56 1.83 5.49 2.70
CA VAL A 56 1.12 4.88 3.81
C VAL A 56 1.99 5.04 5.05
N ASP A 57 1.65 6.01 5.87
CA ASP A 57 2.34 6.31 7.12
C ASP A 57 1.61 5.63 8.28
N LEU A 58 2.08 4.44 8.67
CA LEU A 58 1.55 3.71 9.82
C LEU A 58 2.11 4.24 11.15
N LYS A 59 3.09 5.16 11.14
CA LYS A 59 3.56 5.84 12.37
C LYS A 59 2.57 6.92 12.79
N ASN A 60 2.04 7.65 11.81
CA ASN A 60 1.11 8.76 12.02
C ASN A 60 -0.34 8.43 11.61
N ALA A 61 -0.61 7.18 11.23
CA ALA A 61 -1.93 6.69 10.81
C ALA A 61 -2.53 7.54 9.67
N LYS A 62 -1.71 7.86 8.65
CA LYS A 62 -2.07 8.76 7.55
C LYS A 62 -1.79 8.10 6.20
N VAL A 63 -2.64 8.40 5.22
CA VAL A 63 -2.40 8.06 3.81
C VAL A 63 -2.41 9.34 2.98
N SER A 64 -1.47 9.49 2.06
CA SER A 64 -1.43 10.61 1.12
C SER A 64 -1.05 10.17 -0.29
N LYS A 65 -1.54 10.91 -1.29
CA LYS A 65 -1.13 10.75 -2.69
C LYS A 65 0.18 11.51 -2.92
N GLY A 66 1.07 10.93 -3.72
CA GLY A 66 2.36 11.50 -4.08
C GLY A 66 3.56 10.69 -3.58
N PRO A 67 4.78 11.11 -3.92
CA PRO A 67 6.00 10.52 -3.39
C PRO A 67 6.17 10.87 -1.90
N CYS A 68 6.89 10.01 -1.17
CA CYS A 68 7.29 10.32 0.19
C CYS A 68 8.26 11.52 0.20
N GLU A 69 8.00 12.53 1.05
CA GLU A 69 8.82 13.76 1.13
C GLU A 69 10.23 13.49 1.68
N GLU A 70 10.34 12.60 2.66
CA GLU A 70 11.62 12.23 3.26
C GLU A 70 12.17 10.92 2.65
N LYS A 71 12.04 9.81 3.38
CA LYS A 71 12.49 8.49 2.96
C LYS A 71 11.56 7.42 3.54
N PRO A 72 10.91 6.61 2.71
CA PRO A 72 10.10 5.50 3.21
C PRO A 72 11.01 4.37 3.73
N ASP A 73 10.51 3.60 4.70
CA ASP A 73 11.18 2.42 5.24
C ASP A 73 11.30 1.32 4.16
N ALA A 74 10.26 1.19 3.33
CA ALA A 74 10.27 0.37 2.11
C ALA A 74 9.37 0.98 1.03
N THR A 75 9.73 0.71 -0.23
CA THR A 75 8.93 1.06 -1.40
C THR A 75 8.51 -0.21 -2.11
N PHE A 76 7.23 -0.30 -2.45
CA PHE A 76 6.66 -1.42 -3.20
C PHE A 76 6.11 -0.91 -4.52
N SER A 77 6.46 -1.58 -5.62
CA SER A 77 5.91 -1.26 -6.94
C SER A 77 5.13 -2.45 -7.49
N PHE A 78 3.93 -2.19 -7.99
CA PHE A 78 2.99 -3.17 -8.51
C PHE A 78 2.32 -2.70 -9.79
N VAL A 79 1.64 -3.62 -10.47
CA VAL A 79 0.51 -3.26 -11.33
C VAL A 79 -0.79 -3.27 -10.50
N ASP A 80 -1.76 -2.45 -10.86
CA ASP A 80 -3.03 -2.25 -10.12
C ASP A 80 -3.72 -3.57 -9.75
N GLY A 81 -3.84 -4.49 -10.71
CA GLY A 81 -4.45 -5.80 -10.48
C GLY A 81 -3.71 -6.67 -9.45
N ASP A 82 -2.38 -6.69 -9.50
CA ASP A 82 -1.56 -7.48 -8.57
C ASP A 82 -1.55 -6.85 -7.17
N PHE A 83 -1.51 -5.51 -7.09
CA PHE A 83 -1.65 -4.79 -5.82
C PHE A 83 -2.98 -5.10 -5.13
N MET A 84 -4.09 -5.03 -5.88
CA MET A 84 -5.42 -5.35 -5.35
C MET A 84 -5.50 -6.82 -4.91
N ALA A 85 -4.89 -7.75 -5.64
CA ALA A 85 -4.83 -9.15 -5.23
C ALA A 85 -4.06 -9.33 -3.92
N VAL A 86 -2.95 -8.60 -3.72
CA VAL A 86 -2.19 -8.61 -2.48
C VAL A 86 -2.98 -8.00 -1.33
N ALA A 87 -3.56 -6.81 -1.52
CA ALA A 87 -4.33 -6.12 -0.49
C ALA A 87 -5.56 -6.92 -0.04
N MET A 88 -6.22 -7.64 -0.96
CA MET A 88 -7.35 -8.53 -0.64
C MET A 88 -6.92 -9.89 -0.06
N GLY A 89 -5.62 -10.15 0.11
CA GLY A 89 -5.10 -11.44 0.58
C GLY A 89 -5.23 -12.59 -0.43
N LYS A 90 -5.61 -12.31 -1.68
CA LYS A 90 -5.68 -13.30 -2.78
C LYS A 90 -4.31 -13.68 -3.34
N MET A 91 -3.30 -12.86 -3.08
CA MET A 91 -1.91 -13.11 -3.44
C MET A 91 -1.00 -12.85 -2.25
N ASN A 92 -0.11 -13.81 -1.97
CA ASN A 92 0.91 -13.62 -0.94
C ASN A 92 1.98 -12.61 -1.43
N PRO A 93 2.32 -11.56 -0.65
CA PRO A 93 3.30 -10.55 -1.05
C PRO A 93 4.68 -11.13 -1.38
N GLN A 94 5.18 -12.09 -0.59
CA GLN A 94 6.50 -12.69 -0.82
C GLN A 94 6.53 -13.43 -2.17
N MET A 95 5.46 -14.17 -2.49
CA MET A 95 5.31 -14.82 -3.79
C MET A 95 5.17 -13.83 -4.94
N ALA A 96 4.49 -12.69 -4.72
CA ALA A 96 4.41 -11.62 -5.72
C ALA A 96 5.81 -11.07 -6.05
N PHE A 97 6.66 -10.88 -5.04
CA PHE A 97 8.06 -10.45 -5.24
C PHE A 97 8.88 -11.48 -6.00
N ILE A 98 8.86 -12.74 -5.56
CA ILE A 98 9.63 -13.83 -6.19
C ILE A 98 9.23 -14.00 -7.67
N ARG A 99 7.95 -13.79 -8.01
CA ARG A 99 7.43 -13.89 -9.38
C ARG A 99 7.60 -12.61 -10.21
N GLY A 100 8.22 -11.56 -9.65
CA GLY A 100 8.43 -10.28 -10.34
C GLY A 100 7.17 -9.41 -10.49
N LYS A 101 6.07 -9.77 -9.82
CA LYS A 101 4.80 -9.02 -9.78
C LYS A 101 4.81 -7.87 -8.76
N MET A 102 5.77 -7.90 -7.85
CA MET A 102 6.09 -6.83 -6.91
C MET A 102 7.58 -6.54 -7.01
N LYS A 103 7.96 -5.27 -6.96
CA LYS A 103 9.35 -4.85 -6.71
C LYS A 103 9.43 -4.24 -5.32
N ILE A 104 10.50 -4.54 -4.59
CA ILE A 104 10.80 -3.95 -3.29
C ILE A 104 12.07 -3.11 -3.41
N LYS A 105 12.07 -1.91 -2.84
CA LYS A 105 13.26 -1.12 -2.51
C LYS A 105 13.24 -0.76 -1.03
N GLY A 106 14.40 -0.47 -0.44
CA GLY A 106 14.52 -0.12 0.98
C GLY A 106 14.77 -1.34 1.87
N SER A 107 14.27 -1.30 3.10
CA SER A 107 14.57 -2.32 4.11
C SER A 107 13.79 -3.62 3.88
N MET A 108 14.49 -4.76 3.83
CA MET A 108 13.85 -6.07 3.73
C MET A 108 13.09 -6.46 5.01
N SER A 109 13.56 -6.05 6.19
CA SER A 109 12.82 -6.28 7.44
C SER A 109 11.53 -5.46 7.49
N ALA A 110 11.54 -4.25 6.92
CA ALA A 110 10.34 -3.44 6.74
C ALA A 110 9.39 -4.10 5.72
N ALA A 111 9.92 -4.65 4.64
CA ALA A 111 9.13 -5.34 3.63
C ALA A 111 8.46 -6.62 4.14
N GLN A 112 9.09 -7.36 5.04
CA GLN A 112 8.51 -8.56 5.65
C GLN A 112 7.26 -8.25 6.50
N LYS A 113 7.15 -7.04 7.05
CA LYS A 113 5.97 -6.58 7.79
C LYS A 113 4.82 -6.13 6.88
N PHE A 114 5.05 -6.03 5.58
CA PHE A 114 4.01 -5.67 4.61
C PHE A 114 3.10 -6.88 4.35
N THR A 115 2.00 -6.96 5.08
CA THR A 115 1.01 -8.04 5.00
C THR A 115 -0.36 -7.51 4.60
N PRO A 116 -1.25 -8.35 4.05
CA PRO A 116 -2.61 -7.93 3.68
C PRO A 116 -3.43 -7.35 4.84
N GLU A 117 -3.09 -7.69 6.09
CA GLU A 117 -3.77 -7.21 7.30
C GLU A 117 -3.65 -5.69 7.53
N ILE A 118 -2.71 -5.05 6.85
CA ILE A 118 -2.55 -3.59 6.84
C ILE A 118 -3.76 -2.91 6.19
N PHE A 119 -4.36 -3.57 5.20
CA PHE A 119 -5.44 -3.00 4.42
C PHE A 119 -6.79 -3.30 5.08
N PRO A 120 -7.79 -2.40 4.89
CA PRO A 120 -9.13 -2.69 5.35
C PRO A 120 -9.60 -4.00 4.73
N LYS A 121 -10.09 -4.91 5.59
CA LYS A 121 -10.64 -6.18 5.11
C LYS A 121 -11.78 -5.87 4.16
N PRO A 122 -11.88 -6.55 3.00
CA PRO A 122 -13.08 -6.47 2.19
C PRO A 122 -14.23 -6.94 3.08
N SER A 123 -15.07 -6.01 3.52
CA SER A 123 -16.32 -6.36 4.18
C SER A 123 -17.07 -7.26 3.21
N LYS A 124 -17.52 -8.41 3.68
CA LYS A 124 -18.34 -9.34 2.90
C LYS A 124 -19.45 -8.51 2.24
N LEU A 125 -19.37 -8.32 0.93
CA LEU A 125 -20.53 -7.98 0.11
C LEU A 125 -21.59 -9.06 0.35
#